data_AF-A0A0Q9M9N5-F1
#
_entry.id   AF-A0A0Q9M9N5-F1
#
_cell.length_a   1.000
_cell.length_b   1.000
_cell.length_c   1.000
_cell.angle_alpha   90.00
_cell.angle_beta   90.00
_cell.angle_gamma   90.00
#
_symmetry.space_group_name_H-M   'P 1'
#
loop_
_entity.id
_entity.type
_entity.pdbx_description
1 polymer ?
#
loop_
_entity_poly.entity_id
_entity_poly.type
_entity_poly.pdbx_seq_one_letter_code
_entity_poly.pdbx_strand_id
1 'polypeptide(L)'
;MVGGPEDIRRLARRVALEAEQVREVAAQVSATRSVSWQSATASAFRDSVTLCVLSLHHTAELLDTAARFLLAHASAVQSVVDALPLVGGAVHHGRRRGGDR
;
A
#
# COMPACT_ATOMS: atom_id res chain seq x y z
N MET A 1 -11.51 17.40 0.90
CA MET A 1 -10.28 17.66 0.13
C MET A 1 -9.72 16.31 -0.23
N VAL A 2 -9.97 15.85 -1.46
CA VAL A 2 -9.50 14.53 -1.93
C VAL A 2 -7.97 14.56 -1.96
N GLY A 3 -7.34 13.61 -1.27
CA GLY A 3 -5.87 13.50 -1.21
C GLY A 3 -5.24 13.99 0.10
N GLY A 4 -6.04 14.21 1.15
CA GLY A 4 -5.48 14.44 2.49
C GLY A 4 -4.85 13.18 3.09
N PRO A 5 -4.07 13.31 4.20
CA PRO A 5 -3.44 12.16 4.88
C PRO A 5 -4.41 11.01 5.17
N GLU A 6 -5.65 11.31 5.56
CA GLU A 6 -6.64 10.28 5.85
C GLU A 6 -7.14 9.53 4.61
N ASP A 7 -7.23 10.21 3.46
CA ASP A 7 -7.57 9.55 2.19
C ASP A 7 -6.45 8.60 1.75
N ILE A 8 -5.19 9.01 1.93
CA ILE A 8 -4.02 8.18 1.64
C ILE A 8 -3.99 6.96 2.57
N ARG A 9 -4.27 7.13 3.88
CA ARG A 9 -4.39 6.00 4.82
C ARG A 9 -5.52 5.04 4.43
N ARG A 10 -6.68 5.57 3.99
CA ARG A 10 -7.80 4.75 3.51
C ARG A 10 -7.42 3.95 2.27
N LEU A 11 -6.71 4.57 1.32
CA LEU A 11 -6.20 3.88 0.15
C LEU A 11 -5.21 2.77 0.53
N ALA A 12 -4.26 3.05 1.44
CA ALA A 12 -3.31 2.06 1.92
C ALA A 12 -4.00 0.84 2.55
N ARG A 13 -5.03 1.06 3.37
CA ARG A 13 -5.84 -0.03 3.95
C ARG A 13 -6.54 -0.85 2.87
N ARG A 14 -7.08 -0.21 1.84
CA ARG A 14 -7.72 -0.92 0.71
C ARG A 14 -6.72 -1.78 -0.05
N VAL A 15 -5.53 -1.25 -0.35
CA VAL A 15 -4.47 -2.01 -1.03
C VAL A 15 -4.01 -3.20 -0.19
N ALA A 16 -3.91 -3.06 1.13
CA ALA A 16 -3.58 -4.18 2.01
C ALA A 16 -4.68 -5.27 2.02
N LEU A 17 -5.95 -4.87 1.94
CA LEU A 17 -7.06 -5.83 1.79
C LEU A 17 -7.02 -6.55 0.43
N GLU A 18 -6.66 -5.85 -0.64
CA GLU A 18 -6.47 -6.45 -1.96
C GLU A 18 -5.31 -7.47 -1.94
N ALA A 19 -4.21 -7.17 -1.23
CA ALA A 19 -3.11 -8.13 -1.04
C ALA A 19 -3.58 -9.42 -0.34
N GLU A 20 -4.46 -9.30 0.66
CA GLU A 20 -5.04 -10.46 1.34
C GLU A 20 -5.94 -11.29 0.41
N GLN A 21 -6.80 -10.64 -0.37
CA GLN A 21 -7.64 -11.33 -1.35
C GLN A 21 -6.80 -12.09 -2.39
N VAL A 22 -5.67 -11.52 -2.83
CA VAL A 22 -4.74 -12.23 -3.73
C VAL A 22 -4.15 -13.47 -3.06
N ARG A 23 -3.81 -13.41 -1.76
CA ARG A 23 -3.34 -14.58 -1.01
C ARG A 23 -4.40 -15.67 -0.88
N GLU A 24 -5.66 -15.29 -0.64
CA GLU A 24 -6.78 -16.23 -0.61
C GLU A 24 -6.96 -16.94 -1.96
N VAL A 25 -6.91 -16.19 -3.06
CA VAL A 25 -6.96 -16.76 -4.42
C VAL A 25 -5.76 -17.68 -4.67
N ALA A 26 -4.55 -17.30 -4.27
CA ALA A 26 -3.37 -18.14 -4.39
C ALA A 26 -3.55 -19.48 -3.65
N ALA A 27 -4.14 -19.46 -2.45
CA ALA A 27 -4.45 -20.67 -1.69
C ALA A 27 -5.47 -21.56 -2.41
N GLN A 28 -6.54 -20.97 -2.97
CA GLN A 28 -7.55 -21.69 -3.74
C GLN A 28 -6.95 -22.33 -5.00
N VAL A 29 -6.14 -21.59 -5.75
CA VAL A 29 -5.44 -22.10 -6.95
C VAL A 29 -4.48 -23.22 -6.58
N SER A 30 -3.72 -23.08 -5.50
CA SER A 30 -2.81 -24.11 -5.01
C SER A 30 -3.53 -25.42 -4.68
N ALA A 31 -4.73 -25.35 -4.10
CA ALA A 31 -5.54 -26.53 -3.81
C ALA A 31 -5.93 -27.34 -5.07
N THR A 32 -6.01 -26.70 -6.24
CA THR A 32 -6.32 -27.37 -7.51
C THR A 32 -5.17 -28.23 -8.05
N ARG A 33 -3.94 -28.06 -7.53
CA ARG A 33 -2.74 -28.77 -8.00
C ARG A 33 -2.83 -30.29 -7.83
N SER A 34 -3.60 -30.76 -6.85
CA SER A 34 -3.72 -32.20 -6.54
C SER A 34 -4.67 -32.89 -7.52
N VAL A 35 -4.12 -33.33 -8.65
CA VAL A 35 -4.82 -34.15 -9.64
C VAL A 35 -4.39 -35.60 -9.51
N SER A 36 -5.35 -36.54 -9.52
CA SER A 36 -5.13 -37.96 -9.28
C SER A 36 -4.53 -38.71 -10.47
N TRP A 37 -4.64 -38.16 -11.68
CA TRP A 37 -4.12 -38.80 -12.89
C TRP A 37 -2.63 -38.51 -13.09
N GLN A 38 -1.93 -39.47 -13.71
CA GLN A 38 -0.50 -39.39 -14.02
C GLN A 38 -0.34 -39.39 -15.54
N SER A 39 0.08 -38.24 -16.09
CA SER A 39 0.37 -38.06 -17.50
C SER A 39 1.29 -36.85 -17.70
N ALA A 40 1.86 -36.69 -18.90
CA ALA A 40 2.62 -35.49 -19.25
C ALA A 40 1.77 -34.20 -19.08
N THR A 41 0.49 -34.26 -19.45
CA THR A 41 -0.47 -33.17 -19.26
C THR A 41 -0.70 -32.86 -17.78
N ALA A 42 -0.75 -33.88 -16.91
CA ALA A 42 -0.87 -33.69 -15.46
C ALA A 42 0.32 -32.92 -14.89
N SER A 43 1.53 -33.24 -15.35
CA SER A 43 2.74 -32.53 -14.93
C SER A 43 2.75 -31.08 -15.41
N ALA A 44 2.45 -30.84 -16.70
CA ALA A 44 2.35 -29.48 -17.25
C ALA A 44 1.30 -28.62 -16.53
N PHE A 45 0.17 -29.22 -16.15
CA PHE A 45 -0.84 -28.55 -15.32
C PHE A 45 -0.29 -28.19 -13.94
N ARG A 46 0.35 -29.13 -13.23
CA ARG A 46 0.95 -28.88 -11.90
C ARG A 46 2.02 -27.80 -11.94
N ASP A 47 2.82 -27.76 -13.00
CA ASP A 47 3.86 -26.73 -13.20
C ASP A 47 3.21 -25.37 -13.45
N SER A 48 2.17 -25.31 -14.29
CA SER A 48 1.43 -24.08 -14.58
C SER A 48 0.73 -23.52 -13.33
N VAL A 49 0.11 -24.38 -12.51
CA VAL A 49 -0.47 -24.00 -11.21
C VAL A 49 0.63 -23.47 -10.27
N THR A 50 1.79 -24.11 -10.23
CA THR A 50 2.92 -23.67 -9.39
C THR A 50 3.38 -22.26 -9.79
N LEU A 51 3.59 -22.02 -11.09
CA LEU A 51 3.97 -20.70 -11.60
C LEU A 51 2.90 -19.63 -11.31
N CYS A 52 1.62 -19.97 -11.47
CA CYS A 52 0.52 -19.07 -11.15
C CYS A 52 0.50 -18.68 -9.67
N VAL A 53 0.63 -19.65 -8.76
CA VAL A 53 0.69 -19.41 -7.31
C VAL A 53 1.87 -18.51 -6.94
N LEU A 54 3.06 -18.76 -7.51
CA LEU A 54 4.23 -17.90 -7.28
C LEU A 54 3.99 -16.46 -7.75
N SER A 55 3.38 -16.28 -8.92
CA SER A 55 3.04 -14.95 -9.45
C SER A 55 2.02 -14.21 -8.57
N LEU A 56 1.02 -14.92 -8.05
CA LEU A 56 0.03 -14.34 -7.13
C LEU A 56 0.68 -13.91 -5.80
N HIS A 57 1.55 -14.75 -5.22
CA HIS A 57 2.29 -14.37 -4.02
C HIS A 57 3.17 -13.14 -4.24
N HIS A 58 3.91 -13.10 -5.34
CA HIS A 58 4.71 -11.93 -5.68
C HIS A 58 3.85 -10.66 -5.83
N THR A 59 2.67 -10.79 -6.45
CA THR A 59 1.72 -9.68 -6.58
C THR A 59 1.23 -9.19 -5.22
N ALA A 60 0.90 -10.09 -4.30
CA ALA A 60 0.52 -9.73 -2.94
C ALA A 60 1.63 -8.98 -2.19
N GLU A 61 2.90 -9.41 -2.34
CA GLU A 61 4.05 -8.72 -1.75
C GLU A 61 4.25 -7.29 -2.31
N LEU A 62 4.02 -7.11 -3.61
CA LEU A 62 4.05 -5.78 -4.24
C LEU A 62 2.94 -4.88 -3.69
N LEU A 63 1.73 -5.41 -3.51
CA LEU A 63 0.61 -4.67 -2.91
C LEU A 63 0.90 -4.30 -1.45
N ASP A 64 1.41 -5.22 -0.63
CA ASP A 64 1.81 -4.92 0.76
C ASP A 64 2.89 -3.84 0.81
N THR A 65 3.84 -3.89 -0.12
CA THR A 65 4.89 -2.88 -0.24
C THR A 65 4.31 -1.52 -0.62
N ALA A 66 3.38 -1.47 -1.58
CA ALA A 66 2.66 -0.25 -1.95
C ALA A 66 1.85 0.31 -0.77
N ALA A 67 1.14 -0.54 -0.02
CA ALA A 67 0.40 -0.12 1.17
C ALA A 67 1.31 0.50 2.23
N ARG A 68 2.48 -0.10 2.50
CA ARG A 68 3.49 0.47 3.41
C ARG A 68 4.01 1.82 2.94
N PHE A 69 4.31 1.96 1.65
CA PHE A 69 4.72 3.25 1.08
C PHE A 69 3.65 4.33 1.21
N LEU A 70 2.38 3.99 0.96
CA LEU A 70 1.27 4.92 1.11
C LEU A 70 1.10 5.36 2.58
N LEU A 71 1.26 4.45 3.55
CA LEU A 71 1.23 4.82 4.97
C LEU A 71 2.38 5.75 5.34
N ALA A 72 3.60 5.46 4.89
CA ALA A 72 4.75 6.34 5.12
C ALA A 72 4.53 7.72 4.50
N HIS A 73 3.96 7.77 3.29
CA HIS A 73 3.63 9.01 2.62
C HIS A 73 2.54 9.80 3.36
N ALA A 74 1.47 9.15 3.84
CA ALA A 74 0.43 9.79 4.63
C ALA A 74 0.99 10.43 5.91
N SER A 75 1.92 9.74 6.59
CA SER A 75 2.61 10.28 7.76
C SER A 75 3.48 11.49 7.40
N ALA A 76 4.22 11.44 6.29
CA ALA A 76 5.02 12.58 5.84
C ALA A 76 4.15 13.80 5.49
N VAL A 77 3.03 13.60 4.80
CA VAL A 77 2.08 14.68 4.48
C VAL A 77 1.48 15.26 5.76
N GLN A 78 1.11 14.41 6.74
CA GLN A 78 0.61 14.88 8.03
C GLN A 78 1.64 15.77 8.74
N SER A 79 2.91 15.36 8.79
CA SER A 79 3.98 16.17 9.40
C SER A 79 4.13 17.54 8.74
N VAL A 80 3.98 17.62 7.42
CA VAL A 80 4.02 18.90 6.70
C VAL A 80 2.81 19.76 7.05
N VAL A 81 1.60 19.16 7.08
CA VAL A 81 0.36 19.86 7.45
C VAL A 81 0.44 20.42 8.87
N ASP A 82 0.94 19.64 9.82
CA ASP A 82 1.07 20.03 11.23
C ASP A 82 2.13 21.11 11.45
N ALA A 83 3.10 21.25 10.54
CA ALA A 83 4.15 22.28 10.61
C ALA A 83 3.70 23.66 10.08
N LEU A 84 2.69 23.73 9.21
CA LEU A 84 2.22 24.99 8.61
C LEU A 84 1.74 26.04 9.63
N PRO A 85 0.99 25.71 10.69
CA PRO A 85 0.57 26.68 11.71
C PRO A 85 1.73 27.34 12.45
N LEU A 86 2.87 26.65 12.61
CA LEU A 86 4.04 27.14 13.32
C LEU A 86 4.79 28.23 12.54
N VAL A 87 4.77 28.17 11.21
CA VAL A 87 5.41 29.17 10.34
C VAL A 87 4.56 30.44 10.24
N GLY A 88 3.23 30.33 10.26
CA GLY A 88 2.32 31.48 10.21
C GLY A 88 2.30 32.32 11.50
N GLY A 89 2.44 31.67 12.67
CA GLY A 89 2.48 32.35 13.97
C GLY A 89 3.77 33.17 14.21
N ALA A 90 4.89 32.76 13.62
CA ALA A 90 6.17 33.47 13.75
C ALA A 90 6.22 34.79 12.95
N VAL A 91 5.48 34.89 11.84
CA VAL A 91 5.50 36.08 10.96
C VAL A 91 4.67 37.24 11.53
N HIS A 92 3.69 36.98 12.40
CA HIS A 92 2.82 38.03 12.95
C HIS A 92 3.36 38.78 14.17
N HIS A 93 4.38 38.26 14.86
CA HIS A 93 4.98 38.95 16.02
C HIS A 93 6.22 39.81 15.70
N GLY A 94 6.74 39.79 14.47
CA GLY A 94 7.94 40.54 14.08
C GLY A 94 7.71 41.97 13.53
N ARG A 95 6.47 42.37 13.20
CA ARG A 95 6.20 43.60 12.41
C ARG A 95 5.64 44.79 13.21
N ARG A 96 5.85 44.84 14.53
CA ARG A 96 5.31 45.91 15.39
C ARG A 96 6.33 46.49 16.38
N ARG A 97 7.57 46.72 15.96
CA ARG A 97 8.54 47.59 16.67
C ARG A 97 9.54 48.16 15.66
N GLY A 98 9.31 49.39 15.21
CA GLY A 98 10.22 50.06 14.29
C GLY A 98 9.58 51.30 13.67
N GLY A 99 9.04 52.17 14.51
CA GLY A 99 8.39 53.41 14.10
C GLY A 99 8.32 54.33 15.31
N ASP A 100 9.49 54.77 15.77
CA ASP A 100 9.68 56.01 16.51
C ASP A 100 11.19 56.18 16.75
N ARG A 101 11.80 57.00 15.89
CA ARG A 101 12.79 58.05 16.19
C ARG A 101 13.44 58.55 14.91
#